data_AF-A0A0F8XDG3-F1
#
_entry.id   AF-A0A0F8XDG3-F1
#
_cell.length_a   1.000
_cell.length_b   1.000
_cell.length_c   1.000
_cell.angle_alpha   90.00
_cell.angle_beta   90.00
_cell.angle_gamma   90.00
#
_symmetry.space_group_name_H-M   'P 1'
#
loop_
_entity.id
_entity.type
_entity.pdbx_description
1 polymer ?
#
loop_
_entity_poly.entity_id
_entity_poly.type
_entity_poly.pdbx_seq_one_letter_code
_entity_poly.pdbx_strand_id
1 'polypeptide(L)'
;MSRFHIMMPADLKTSMKKSIPLGLRSEFIRSAISMAVNAVEEHGAGFLGLMMAGEVVFRPNPKVNQRDGQNLTTSADEKRTASS
;
A
#
# COMPACT_ATOMS: atom_id res chain seq x y z
N MET A 1 8.19 12.95 12.25
CA MET A 1 7.76 11.56 12.01
C MET A 1 8.14 10.72 13.22
N SER A 2 7.19 9.99 13.81
CA SER A 2 7.52 9.00 14.85
C SER A 2 8.05 7.73 14.16
N ARG A 3 9.23 7.27 14.57
CA ARG A 3 9.81 6.00 14.11
C ARG A 3 9.43 4.93 15.12
N PHE A 4 8.80 3.87 14.67
CA PHE A 4 8.49 2.70 15.48
C PHE A 4 8.93 1.44 14.75
N HIS A 5 9.18 0.40 15.53
CA HIS A 5 9.53 -0.92 15.01
C HIS A 5 8.34 -1.85 15.23
N ILE A 6 8.02 -2.62 14.19
CA ILE A 6 6.98 -3.65 14.25
C ILE A 6 7.63 -5.03 14.18
N MET A 7 7.12 -5.96 14.98
CA MET A 7 7.39 -7.38 14.78
C MET A 7 6.34 -7.95 13.84
N MET A 8 6.77 -8.81 12.91
CA MET A 8 5.84 -9.46 11.99
C MET A 8 6.24 -10.95 11.81
N PRO A 9 5.26 -11.82 11.50
CA PRO A 9 5.53 -13.22 11.18
C PRO A 9 6.57 -13.37 10.06
N ALA A 10 7.42 -14.40 10.18
CA ALA A 10 8.58 -14.57 9.30
C ALA A 10 8.18 -14.86 7.84
N ASP A 11 7.11 -15.60 7.65
CA ASP A 11 6.44 -15.87 6.38
C ASP A 11 5.92 -14.58 5.73
N LEU A 12 5.20 -13.74 6.49
CA LEU A 12 4.69 -12.46 6.01
C LEU A 12 5.85 -11.51 5.63
N LYS A 13 6.90 -11.47 6.45
CA LYS A 13 8.13 -10.71 6.14
C LYS A 13 8.77 -11.17 4.83
N THR A 14 8.79 -12.48 4.59
CA THR A 14 9.38 -13.08 3.40
C THR A 14 8.54 -12.77 2.16
N SER A 15 7.22 -12.91 2.25
CA SER A 15 6.28 -12.54 1.19
C SER A 15 6.40 -11.04 0.84
N MET A 16 6.41 -10.18 1.84
CA MET A 16 6.56 -8.73 1.64
C MET A 16 7.92 -8.38 1.02
N LYS A 17 9.00 -9.08 1.40
CA LYS A 17 10.32 -8.87 0.80
C LYS A 17 10.35 -9.21 -0.69
N LYS A 18 9.62 -10.26 -1.09
CA LYS A 18 9.51 -10.73 -2.48
C LYS A 18 8.64 -9.79 -3.33
N SER A 19 7.53 -9.30 -2.77
CA SER A 19 6.53 -8.55 -3.52
C SER A 19 6.75 -7.04 -3.50
N ILE A 20 7.44 -6.49 -2.50
CA ILE A 20 7.55 -5.04 -2.28
C ILE A 20 9.02 -4.59 -2.21
N PRO A 21 9.43 -3.65 -3.10
CA PRO A 21 10.77 -3.06 -3.07
C PRO A 21 11.11 -2.44 -1.72
N LEU A 22 12.37 -2.56 -1.28
CA LEU A 22 12.81 -2.11 0.05
C LEU A 22 12.43 -0.65 0.35
N GLY A 23 12.59 0.25 -0.63
CA GLY A 23 12.28 1.68 -0.47
C GLY A 23 10.79 2.00 -0.27
N LEU A 24 9.89 1.10 -0.68
CA LEU A 24 8.44 1.32 -0.63
C LEU A 24 7.77 0.65 0.57
N ARG A 25 8.48 -0.22 1.32
CA ARG A 25 7.86 -1.01 2.40
C ARG A 25 7.24 -0.15 3.49
N SER A 26 7.94 0.90 3.93
CA SER A 26 7.42 1.79 4.97
C SER A 26 6.24 2.63 4.50
N GLU A 27 6.15 2.93 3.20
CA GLU A 27 5.01 3.64 2.63
C GLU A 27 3.82 2.69 2.46
N PHE A 28 4.06 1.48 1.96
CA PHE A 28 3.06 0.43 1.86
C PHE A 28 2.43 0.10 3.22
N ILE A 29 3.24 -0.12 4.27
CA ILE A 29 2.75 -0.40 5.62
C ILE A 29 1.90 0.77 6.13
N ARG A 30 2.33 2.02 5.91
CA ARG A 30 1.56 3.20 6.29
C ARG A 30 0.22 3.25 5.58
N SER A 31 0.20 3.04 4.26
CA SER A 31 -1.01 3.02 3.46
C SER A 31 -1.99 1.93 3.92
N ALA A 32 -1.50 0.71 4.18
CA ALA A 32 -2.30 -0.39 4.68
C ALA A 32 -2.92 -0.09 6.05
N ILE A 33 -2.15 0.48 6.98
CA ILE A 33 -2.66 0.90 8.30
C ILE A 33 -3.71 1.99 8.14
N SER A 34 -3.44 3.03 7.32
CA SER A 34 -4.41 4.10 7.08
C SER A 34 -5.72 3.59 6.49
N MET A 35 -5.68 2.65 5.55
CA MET A 35 -6.89 2.01 5.02
C MET A 35 -7.68 1.27 6.10
N ALA A 36 -6.99 0.52 6.96
CA ALA A 36 -7.63 -0.21 8.05
C ALA A 36 -8.28 0.74 9.07
N VAL A 37 -7.59 1.82 9.45
CA VAL A 37 -8.13 2.82 10.38
C VAL A 37 -9.34 3.53 9.78
N ASN A 38 -9.23 4.03 8.53
CA ASN A 38 -10.33 4.73 7.87
C ASN A 38 -11.59 3.85 7.78
N ALA A 39 -11.42 2.57 7.45
CA ALA A 39 -12.56 1.66 7.36
C ALA A 39 -13.20 1.38 8.73
N VAL A 40 -12.42 1.37 9.81
CA VAL A 40 -12.94 1.27 11.19
C VAL A 40 -13.64 2.56 11.62
N GLU A 41 -13.13 3.73 11.22
CA GLU A 41 -13.80 5.01 11.49
C GLU A 41 -15.13 5.13 10.74
N GLU A 42 -15.22 4.60 9.51
CA GLU A 42 -16.42 4.65 8.68
C GLU A 42 -17.49 3.60 9.08
N HIS A 43 -17.07 2.38 9.39
CA HIS A 43 -17.97 1.23 9.58
C HIS A 43 -18.03 0.72 11.04
N GLY A 44 -17.24 1.30 11.94
CA GLY A 44 -17.15 0.92 13.34
C GLY A 44 -16.17 -0.23 13.62
N ALA A 45 -15.88 -0.45 14.91
CA ALA A 45 -14.87 -1.42 15.36
C ALA A 45 -15.16 -2.89 14.97
N GLY A 46 -16.45 -3.25 14.80
CA GLY A 46 -16.85 -4.58 14.35
C GLY A 46 -16.32 -4.94 12.95
N PHE A 47 -16.03 -3.92 12.14
CA PHE A 47 -15.44 -4.08 10.80
C PHE A 47 -14.07 -4.76 10.84
N LEU A 48 -13.27 -4.51 11.88
CA LEU A 48 -11.97 -5.17 12.06
C LEU A 48 -12.13 -6.69 12.24
N GLY A 49 -13.19 -7.11 12.95
CA GLY A 49 -13.52 -8.53 13.13
C GLY A 49 -13.87 -9.21 11.80
N LEU A 50 -14.70 -8.56 10.99
CA LEU A 50 -15.09 -9.07 9.66
C LEU A 50 -13.90 -9.16 8.70
N MET A 51 -12.99 -8.18 8.76
CA MET A 51 -11.72 -8.19 8.03
C MET A 51 -10.84 -9.37 8.46
N MET A 52 -10.69 -9.59 9.77
CA MET A 52 -9.87 -10.69 10.30
C MET A 52 -10.47 -12.07 10.01
N ALA A 53 -11.79 -12.17 9.91
CA ALA A 53 -12.50 -13.38 9.51
C ALA A 53 -12.40 -13.66 7.99
N GLY A 54 -11.85 -12.73 7.20
CA GLY A 54 -11.76 -12.86 5.75
C GLY A 54 -13.08 -12.59 5.01
N GLU A 55 -14.10 -12.07 5.71
CA GLU A 55 -15.42 -11.77 5.14
C GLU A 55 -15.44 -10.45 4.37
N VAL A 56 -14.43 -9.59 4.61
CA VAL A 56 -14.28 -8.30 3.93
C VAL A 56 -12.94 -8.23 3.23
N VAL A 57 -12.98 -7.91 1.93
CA VAL A 57 -11.78 -7.73 1.10
C VAL A 57 -11.56 -6.25 0.85
N PHE A 58 -10.37 -5.74 1.20
CA PHE A 58 -9.97 -4.40 0.81
C PHE A 58 -9.72 -4.34 -0.69
N ARG A 59 -10.62 -3.66 -1.39
CA ARG A 59 -10.34 -3.16 -2.72
C ARG A 59 -10.06 -1.66 -2.59
N PRO A 60 -8.87 -1.18 -2.96
CA PRO A 60 -8.64 0.25 -3.02
C PRO A 60 -9.73 0.84 -3.92
N ASN A 61 -10.54 1.75 -3.37
CA ASN A 61 -11.56 2.42 -4.16
C ASN A 61 -10.83 3.36 -5.13
N PRO A 62 -10.83 3.09 -6.45
CA PRO A 62 -10.07 3.89 -7.40
C PRO A 62 -10.53 5.35 -7.43
N LYS A 63 -11.76 5.63 -6.97
CA LYS A 63 -12.34 6.98 -6.98
C LYS A 63 -11.88 7.87 -5.82
N VAL A 64 -11.31 7.30 -4.75
CA VAL A 64 -10.87 8.07 -3.56
C VAL A 64 -9.39 8.45 -3.64
N ASN A 65 -8.58 7.68 -4.36
CA ASN A 65 -7.13 7.89 -4.48
C ASN A 65 -6.70 8.58 -5.79
N GLN A 66 -7.63 8.96 -6.66
CA GLN A 66 -7.33 9.85 -7.79
C GLN A 66 -7.24 11.29 -7.28
N ARG A 67 -6.07 11.66 -6.74
CA ARG A 67 -5.58 13.01 -6.98
C ARG A 67 -5.09 13.05 -8.43
N ASP A 68 -5.53 14.07 -9.17
CA ASP A 68 -5.09 14.31 -10.54
C ASP A 68 -3.55 14.23 -10.61
N GLY A 69 -3.02 13.23 -11.34
CA GLY A 69 -1.61 13.23 -11.76
C GLY A 69 -0.72 12.03 -11.44
N GLN A 70 -1.19 10.88 -10.94
CA GLN A 70 -0.34 9.67 -10.84
C GLN A 70 -0.64 8.65 -11.94
N ASN A 71 -0.19 8.95 -13.16
CA ASN A 71 0.07 7.94 -14.18
C ASN A 71 1.35 7.18 -13.82
N LEU A 72 1.22 6.03 -13.18
CA LEU A 72 2.30 5.05 -13.03
C LEU A 72 2.37 4.16 -14.28
N THR A 73 2.72 4.75 -15.42
CA THR A 73 3.12 4.00 -16.62
C THR A 73 4.42 4.59 -17.18
N THR A 74 5.52 3.89 -16.92
CA THR A 74 6.66 3.67 -17.84
C THR A 74 7.17 4.87 -18.63
N SER A 75 8.30 5.43 -18.19
CA SER A 75 9.27 6.08 -19.09
C SER A 75 10.69 5.80 -18.59
N ALA A 76 11.03 4.51 -18.58
CA ALA A 76 12.41 4.05 -18.58
C ALA A 76 12.71 3.50 -19.98
N ASP A 77 12.78 4.38 -20.99
CA ASP A 77 13.71 4.28 -22.12
C ASP A 77 13.52 5.49 -23.05
N GLU A 78 14.31 6.54 -22.83
CA GLU A 78 14.66 7.49 -23.89
C GLU A 78 16.17 7.76 -23.79
N LYS A 79 16.94 6.68 -23.94
CA LYS A 79 18.34 6.79 -24.33
C LYS A 79 18.38 7.30 -25.78
N ARG A 80 19.05 8.45 -25.94
CA ARG A 80 19.97 8.75 -27.05
C ARG A 80 19.41 8.61 -28.46
N THR A 81 18.90 9.71 -29.02
CA THR A 81 19.26 10.15 -30.39
C THR A 81 18.67 11.53 -30.65
N ALA A 82 19.49 12.57 -30.55
CA ALA A 82 19.39 13.78 -31.39
C ALA A 82 20.67 14.61 -31.14
N SER A 83 21.78 14.11 -31.67
CA SER A 83 22.97 14.89 -31.97
C SER A 83 23.16 14.74 -33.47
N SER A 84 22.76 15.75 -34.24
CA SER A 84 23.25 16.15 -35.58
C SER A 84 22.44 17.35 -36.04
#